data_AF-A0A285NT80-F1
#
_entry.id   AF-A0A285NT80-F1
#
_cell.length_a   1.000
_cell.length_b   1.000
_cell.length_c   1.000
_cell.angle_alpha   90.00
_cell.angle_beta   90.00
_cell.angle_gamma   90.00
#
_symmetry.space_group_name_H-M   'P 1'
#
loop_
_entity.id
_entity.type
_entity.pdbx_description
1 polymer ?
#
loop_
_entity_poly.entity_id
_entity_poly.type
_entity_poly.pdbx_seq_one_letter_code
_entity_poly.pdbx_strand_id
1 'polypeptide(L)'
;MTVDKYGVGQDPYCYPGTSVLRNHLGLRVQSTLDDAERELSSIAASEVVFHPPPYDLSSLQALHRHLFKDIYPFAGEVREVDIFKGGNTILQRLPYRA
;
A
#
# COMPACT_ATOMS: atom_id res chain seq x y z
N MET A 1 22.82 -8.94 -5.42
CA MET A 1 22.22 -7.93 -4.52
C MET A 1 21.08 -7.29 -5.30
N THR A 2 19.89 -7.87 -5.25
CA THR A 2 18.69 -7.32 -5.92
C THR A 2 18.15 -6.19 -5.07
N VAL A 3 18.57 -4.98 -5.38
CA VAL A 3 18.04 -3.76 -4.78
C VAL A 3 16.59 -3.65 -5.24
N ASP A 4 15.65 -3.59 -4.31
CA ASP A 4 14.26 -3.42 -4.65
C ASP A 4 13.99 -2.01 -5.21
N LYS A 5 12.79 -1.79 -5.71
CA LYS A 5 12.35 -0.54 -6.35
C LYS A 5 12.52 0.70 -5.46
N TYR A 6 12.71 0.54 -4.16
CA TYR A 6 12.71 1.61 -3.16
C TYR A 6 14.06 1.82 -2.47
N GLY A 7 15.11 1.07 -2.83
CA GLY A 7 16.47 1.31 -2.37
C GLY A 7 16.71 0.97 -0.89
N VAL A 8 15.73 0.36 -0.23
CA VAL A 8 15.84 -0.20 1.12
C VAL A 8 16.01 -1.72 0.96
N GLY A 9 16.51 -2.44 1.96
CA GLY A 9 16.51 -3.91 1.89
C GLY A 9 15.12 -4.45 1.61
N GLN A 10 15.03 -5.69 1.09
CA GLN A 10 13.79 -6.34 0.63
C GLN A 10 12.56 -5.95 1.46
N ASP A 11 11.65 -5.19 0.85
CA ASP A 11 10.40 -4.75 1.47
C ASP A 11 9.67 -5.93 2.15
N PRO A 12 9.35 -5.85 3.46
CA PRO A 12 8.65 -6.91 4.19
C PRO A 12 7.26 -7.19 3.62
N TYR A 13 6.65 -6.25 2.90
CA TYR A 13 5.36 -6.44 2.25
C TYR A 13 5.45 -7.26 0.96
N CYS A 14 6.65 -7.50 0.41
CA CYS A 14 6.85 -8.30 -0.80
C CYS A 14 7.07 -9.80 -0.51
N TYR A 15 6.81 -10.66 -1.50
CA TYR A 15 7.24 -12.05 -1.41
C TYR A 15 8.78 -12.13 -1.43
N PRO A 16 9.40 -13.06 -0.67
CA PRO A 16 10.86 -13.23 -0.66
C PRO A 16 11.44 -13.38 -2.06
N GLY A 17 12.49 -12.60 -2.36
CA GLY A 17 13.15 -12.62 -3.67
C GLY A 17 12.36 -11.98 -4.81
N THR A 18 11.25 -11.29 -4.53
CA THR A 18 10.45 -10.59 -5.53
C THR A 18 10.17 -9.14 -5.13
N SER A 19 9.74 -8.33 -6.10
CA SER A 19 9.19 -7.00 -5.86
C SER A 19 7.65 -6.99 -5.78
N VAL A 20 7.02 -8.16 -5.73
CA VAL A 20 5.56 -8.30 -5.79
C VAL A 20 5.00 -8.35 -4.37
N LEU A 21 4.02 -7.49 -4.09
CA LEU A 21 3.37 -7.38 -2.80
C LEU A 21 2.60 -8.66 -2.45
N ARG A 22 2.67 -9.07 -1.19
CA ARG A 22 1.86 -10.14 -0.61
C ARG A 22 0.40 -9.72 -0.63
N ASN A 23 -0.45 -10.53 -1.26
CA ASN A 23 -1.85 -10.23 -1.53
C ASN A 23 -2.72 -11.45 -1.25
N HIS A 24 -4.01 -11.23 -0.95
CA HIS A 24 -4.99 -12.29 -0.68
C HIS A 24 -5.29 -13.17 -1.90
N LEU A 25 -5.02 -12.67 -3.11
CA LEU A 25 -5.24 -13.37 -4.37
C LEU A 25 -4.14 -14.39 -4.70
N GLY A 26 -3.04 -14.43 -3.93
CA GLY A 26 -1.90 -15.30 -4.17
C GLY A 26 -1.12 -14.99 -5.45
N LEU A 27 -1.34 -13.82 -6.06
CA LEU A 27 -0.70 -13.42 -7.31
C LEU A 27 0.78 -13.07 -7.08
N ARG A 28 1.66 -13.64 -7.89
CA ARG A 28 3.12 -13.43 -7.82
C ARG A 28 3.71 -12.77 -9.06
N VAL A 29 2.87 -12.43 -10.01
CA VAL A 29 3.23 -11.76 -11.26
C VAL A 29 2.72 -10.33 -11.18
N GLN A 30 3.60 -9.35 -11.35
CA GLN A 30 3.27 -7.94 -11.18
C GLN A 30 2.12 -7.48 -12.10
N SER A 31 2.17 -7.83 -13.38
CA SER A 31 1.12 -7.43 -14.34
C SER A 31 -0.26 -7.95 -13.95
N THR A 32 -0.34 -9.21 -13.51
CA THR A 32 -1.61 -9.81 -13.06
C THR A 32 -2.12 -9.17 -11.79
N LEU A 33 -1.22 -8.82 -10.86
CA LEU A 33 -1.59 -8.07 -9.65
C LEU A 33 -2.09 -6.67 -9.99
N ASP A 34 -1.45 -5.97 -10.92
CA ASP A 34 -1.84 -4.63 -11.34
C ASP A 34 -3.23 -4.61 -11.99
N ASP A 35 -3.54 -5.62 -12.82
CA ASP A 35 -4.85 -5.75 -13.46
C ASP A 35 -5.95 -6.03 -12.41
N ALA A 36 -5.70 -6.98 -11.50
CA ALA A 36 -6.64 -7.32 -10.43
C ALA A 36 -6.84 -6.15 -9.44
N GLU A 37 -5.77 -5.44 -9.08
CA GLU A 37 -5.83 -4.25 -8.23
C GLU A 37 -6.70 -3.17 -8.88
N ARG A 38 -6.51 -2.90 -10.18
CA ARG A 38 -7.30 -1.89 -10.90
C ARG A 38 -8.79 -2.23 -10.91
N GLU A 39 -9.13 -3.48 -11.21
CA GLU A 39 -10.53 -3.91 -11.29
C GLU A 39 -11.22 -3.83 -9.91
N LEU A 40 -10.61 -4.44 -8.90
CA LEU A 40 -11.18 -4.50 -7.55
C LEU A 40 -11.25 -3.13 -6.88
N SER A 41 -10.20 -2.30 -7.03
CA SER A 41 -10.21 -0.94 -6.48
C SER A 41 -11.22 -0.03 -7.18
N SER A 42 -11.46 -0.21 -8.48
CA SER A 42 -12.49 0.54 -9.21
C SER A 42 -13.89 0.20 -8.71
N ILE A 43 -14.16 -1.08 -8.43
CA ILE A 43 -15.43 -1.53 -7.86
C ILE A 43 -15.59 -0.94 -6.45
N ALA A 44 -14.60 -1.11 -5.58
CA ALA A 44 -14.63 -0.58 -4.23
C ALA A 44 -14.80 0.96 -4.22
N ALA A 45 -14.09 1.67 -5.10
CA ALA A 45 -14.22 3.13 -5.21
C ALA A 45 -15.64 3.59 -5.58
N SER A 46 -16.38 2.80 -6.37
CA SER A 46 -17.77 3.10 -6.71
C SER A 46 -18.74 2.96 -5.52
N GLU A 47 -18.35 2.20 -4.49
CA GLU A 47 -19.13 1.98 -3.27
C GLU A 47 -18.79 2.96 -2.14
N VAL A 48 -17.75 3.80 -2.33
CA VAL A 48 -17.31 4.76 -1.31
C VAL A 48 -18.36 5.84 -1.09
N VAL A 49 -18.87 5.91 0.14
CA VAL A 49 -19.72 7.01 0.60
C VAL A 49 -18.86 8.04 1.33
N PHE A 50 -18.75 9.23 0.73
CA PHE A 50 -18.02 10.35 1.35
C PHE A 50 -18.85 11.01 2.44
N HIS A 51 -18.22 11.18 3.60
CA HIS A 51 -18.79 11.91 4.72
C HIS A 51 -18.21 13.32 4.75
N PRO A 52 -18.99 14.33 5.18
CA PRO A 52 -18.48 15.68 5.31
C PRO A 52 -17.36 15.73 6.37
N PRO A 53 -16.44 16.71 6.26
CA PRO A 53 -15.32 16.89 7.18
C PRO A 53 -15.79 17.06 8.65
N PRO A 54 -14.90 16.80 9.64
CA PRO A 54 -13.44 16.75 9.52
C PRO A 54 -12.88 15.39 9.03
N TYR A 55 -11.86 15.46 8.16
CA TYR A 55 -11.07 14.28 7.77
C TYR A 55 -9.87 14.15 8.68
N ASP A 56 -9.67 12.96 9.23
CA ASP A 56 -8.54 12.59 10.08
C ASP A 56 -7.81 11.36 9.52
N LEU A 57 -6.73 10.95 10.20
CA LEU A 57 -5.99 9.75 9.81
C LEU A 57 -6.88 8.50 9.82
N SER A 58 -7.81 8.41 10.76
CA SER A 58 -8.76 7.29 10.86
C SER A 58 -9.65 7.19 9.62
N SER A 59 -10.12 8.33 9.11
CA SER A 59 -10.91 8.43 7.87
C SER A 59 -10.12 7.95 6.66
N LEU A 60 -8.83 8.30 6.58
CA LEU A 60 -7.94 7.83 5.53
C LEU A 60 -7.65 6.32 5.64
N GLN A 61 -7.43 5.81 6.85
CA GLN A 61 -7.26 4.38 7.09
C GLN A 61 -8.52 3.59 6.72
N ALA A 62 -9.71 4.11 7.04
CA ALA A 62 -10.98 3.49 6.68
C ALA A 62 -11.18 3.46 5.17
N LEU A 63 -10.87 4.56 4.47
CA LEU A 63 -10.90 4.61 3.00
C LEU A 63 -9.90 3.63 2.38
N HIS A 64 -8.65 3.60 2.87
CA HIS A 64 -7.62 2.68 2.40
C HIS A 64 -8.03 1.22 2.62
N ARG A 65 -8.65 0.90 3.78
CA ARG A 65 -9.22 -0.42 4.02
C ARG A 65 -10.33 -0.73 3.02
N HIS A 66 -11.26 0.18 2.80
CA HIS A 66 -12.37 -0.05 1.89
C HIS A 66 -11.90 -0.38 0.47
N LEU A 67 -10.90 0.35 -0.04
CA LEU A 67 -10.37 0.17 -1.38
C LEU A 67 -9.56 -1.13 -1.55
N PHE A 68 -8.86 -1.58 -0.51
CA PHE A 68 -7.83 -2.62 -0.65
C PHE A 68 -8.00 -3.85 0.25
N LYS A 69 -9.05 -3.93 1.08
CA LYS A 69 -9.31 -5.06 2.01
C LYS A 69 -9.28 -6.42 1.32
N ASP A 70 -9.73 -6.48 0.07
CA ASP A 70 -9.84 -7.74 -0.67
C ASP A 70 -8.53 -8.10 -1.41
N ILE A 71 -7.58 -7.16 -1.46
CA ILE A 71 -6.31 -7.31 -2.19
C ILE A 71 -5.17 -7.50 -1.20
N TYR A 72 -5.06 -6.67 -0.16
CA TYR A 72 -3.88 -6.61 0.71
C TYR A 72 -4.23 -6.87 2.18
N PRO A 73 -3.42 -7.67 2.90
CA PRO A 73 -3.64 -7.94 4.33
C PRO A 73 -3.41 -6.71 5.22
N PHE A 74 -2.61 -5.75 4.76
CA PHE A 74 -2.30 -4.50 5.48
C PHE A 74 -3.28 -3.36 5.11
N ALA A 75 -4.43 -3.67 4.51
CA ALA A 75 -5.39 -2.66 4.10
C ALA A 75 -5.95 -1.87 5.30
N GLY A 76 -5.76 -0.55 5.24
CA GLY A 76 -6.06 0.39 6.34
C GLY A 76 -4.98 0.49 7.42
N GLU A 77 -3.83 -0.17 7.28
CA GLU A 77 -2.70 -0.01 8.19
C GLU A 77 -1.73 1.06 7.70
N VAL A 78 -1.08 1.74 8.65
CA VAL A 78 0.00 2.69 8.34
C VAL A 78 1.27 1.88 8.11
N ARG A 79 1.96 2.13 7.00
CA ARG A 79 3.23 1.45 6.70
C ARG A 79 4.28 1.75 7.75
N GLU A 80 5.05 0.72 8.09
CA GLU A 80 6.15 0.80 9.06
C GLU A 80 7.53 1.05 8.42
N VAL A 81 7.60 1.11 7.09
CA VAL A 81 8.84 1.28 6.32
C VAL A 81 8.83 2.60 5.53
N ASP A 82 10.00 3.25 5.47
CA ASP A 82 10.21 4.45 4.66
C ASP A 82 10.15 4.11 3.16
N ILE A 83 9.57 5.00 2.35
CA ILE A 83 9.36 4.79 0.91
C ILE A 83 10.05 5.87 0.11
N PHE A 84 10.86 5.46 -0.88
CA PHE A 84 11.55 6.35 -1.81
C PHE A 84 11.03 6.15 -3.24
N LYS A 85 10.25 7.09 -3.79
CA LYS A 85 9.75 6.98 -5.18
C LYS A 85 10.41 8.04 -6.06
N GLY A 86 11.23 7.61 -7.01
CA GLY A 86 11.75 8.47 -8.09
C GLY A 86 12.67 9.61 -7.63
N GLY A 87 13.50 9.38 -6.61
CA GLY A 87 14.43 10.38 -6.08
C GLY A 87 13.83 11.36 -5.07
N ASN A 88 12.51 11.32 -4.85
CA ASN A 88 11.84 12.10 -3.82
C ASN A 88 11.42 11.20 -2.66
N THR A 89 11.90 11.51 -1.45
CA THR A 89 11.45 10.90 -0.20
C THR A 89 10.01 11.34 0.06
N ILE A 90 9.05 10.41 0.02
CA ILE A 90 7.62 10.74 0.20
C ILE A 90 7.23 10.72 1.69
N LEU A 91 7.90 9.87 2.47
CA LEU A 91 7.76 9.77 3.92
C LEU A 91 9.15 9.53 4.49
N GLN A 92 9.56 10.40 5.41
CA GLN A 92 10.71 10.19 6.27
C GLN A 92 10.17 10.17 7.70
N ARG A 93 10.40 9.09 8.44
CA ARG A 93 10.14 9.09 9.88
C ARG A 93 11.02 10.17 10.52
N LEU A 94 10.44 11.31 10.88
CA LEU A 94 11.17 12.31 11.67
C LEU A 94 11.58 11.64 12.99
N PRO A 95 12.86 11.76 13.41
CA PRO A 95 13.27 11.22 14.69
C PRO A 95 12.44 11.88 15.79
N TYR A 96 11.84 11.04 16.63
CA TYR A 96 11.13 11.46 17.84
C TYR A 96 12.10 12.32 18.67
N ARG A 97 11.88 13.63 18.71
CA ARG A 97 12.61 14.50 19.64
C ARG A 97 12.04 14.24 21.03
N ALA A 98 12.87 13.64 21.88
CA ALA A 98 12.65 13.55 23.32
C ALA A 98 12.56 14.94 23.95
#